data_AF-U1TZW6-F1
#
_entry.id   AF-U1TZW6-F1
#
_cell.length_a   1.000
_cell.length_b   1.000
_cell.length_c   1.000
_cell.angle_alpha   90.00
_cell.angle_beta   90.00
_cell.angle_gamma   90.00
#
_symmetry.space_group_name_H-M   'P 1'
#
loop_
_entity.id
_entity.type
_entity.pdbx_description
1 polymer ?
#
loop_
_entity_poly.entity_id
_entity_poly.type
_entity_poly.pdbx_seq_one_letter_code
_entity_poly.pdbx_strand_id
1 'polypeptide(L)' 'MLRTPELLEQPQWAAESAAWFWSVNGLNALADQELFNTITRRINGGLNGLEDRLQLWARARAVLCVSST' A
#
# COMPACT_ATOMS: atom_id res chain seq x y z
N MET A 1 4.26 16.51 11.89
CA MET A 1 5.18 15.89 10.91
C MET A 1 5.95 16.93 10.08
N LEU A 2 5.32 17.96 9.51
CA LEU A 2 6.02 18.90 8.62
C LEU A 2 7.23 19.65 9.23
N ARG A 3 7.35 19.70 10.55
CA ARG A 3 8.49 20.32 11.27
C ARG A 3 9.43 19.31 11.93
N THR A 4 9.10 18.01 11.84
CA THR A 4 9.84 16.90 12.45
C THR A 4 9.54 15.64 11.63
N PRO A 5 10.11 15.52 10.41
CA PRO A 5 9.84 14.39 9.52
C PRO A 5 10.28 13.05 10.10
N GLU A 6 11.25 13.04 11.02
CA GLU A 6 11.82 11.86 11.67
C GLU A 6 10.77 11.09 12.49
N LEU A 7 9.67 11.74 12.88
CA LEU A 7 8.55 11.05 13.51
C LEU A 7 7.99 9.95 12.62
N LEU A 8 8.05 10.08 11.30
CA LEU A 8 7.60 9.06 10.35
C LEU A 8 8.39 7.74 10.42
N GLU A 9 9.55 7.73 11.05
CA GLU A 9 10.33 6.51 11.28
C GLU A 9 9.77 5.69 12.45
N GLN A 10 8.94 6.30 13.31
CA GLN A 10 8.31 5.58 14.42
C GLN A 10 7.09 4.77 13.92
N PRO A 11 6.88 3.53 14.43
CA PRO A 11 5.87 2.62 13.89
C PRO A 11 4.46 3.20 13.78
N GLN A 12 4.01 3.93 14.80
CA GLN A 12 2.67 4.56 14.80
C GLN A 12 2.51 5.53 13.64
N TRP A 13 3.46 6.45 13.50
CA TRP A 13 3.42 7.52 12.51
C TRP A 13 3.71 7.01 11.09
N ALA A 14 4.54 5.98 10.96
CA ALA A 14 4.75 5.28 9.70
C ALA A 14 3.42 4.69 9.17
N ALA A 15 2.70 3.96 10.01
CA ALA A 15 1.42 3.35 9.63
C ALA A 15 0.35 4.40 9.33
N GLU A 16 0.19 5.41 10.19
CA GLU A 16 -0.78 6.51 10.03
C GLU A 16 -0.56 7.28 8.72
N SER A 17 0.69 7.67 8.43
CA SER A 17 1.01 8.41 7.21
C SER A 17 0.80 7.58 5.94
N ALA A 18 1.14 6.29 5.97
CA ALA A 18 0.88 5.37 4.86
C ALA A 18 -0.62 5.20 4.60
N ALA A 19 -1.42 5.02 5.66
CA ALA A 19 -2.88 4.91 5.57
C ALA A 19 -3.51 6.22 5.06
N TRP A 20 -3.04 7.37 5.56
CA TRP A 20 -3.48 8.69 5.09
C TRP A 20 -3.19 8.85 3.60
N PHE A 21 -1.94 8.62 3.16
CA PHE A 21 -1.56 8.72 1.74
C PHE A 21 -2.45 7.82 0.87
N TRP A 22 -2.66 6.58 1.31
CA TRP A 22 -3.49 5.62 0.61
C TRP A 22 -4.94 6.09 0.44
N SER A 23 -5.52 6.61 1.52
CA SER A 23 -6.89 7.13 1.54
C SER A 23 -7.06 8.34 0.64
N VAL A 24 -6.23 9.37 0.80
CA VAL A 24 -6.37 10.64 0.04
C VAL A 24 -6.09 10.46 -1.46
N ASN A 25 -5.33 9.43 -1.85
CA ASN A 25 -5.08 9.08 -3.25
C ASN A 25 -6.12 8.12 -3.85
N GLY A 26 -7.17 7.77 -3.11
CA GLY A 26 -8.28 6.95 -3.59
C GLY A 26 -7.85 5.54 -3.99
N LEU A 27 -6.87 4.96 -3.29
CA LEU A 27 -6.28 3.68 -3.69
C LEU A 27 -7.15 2.47 -3.34
N ASN A 28 -8.10 2.59 -2.40
CA ASN A 28 -9.06 1.53 -2.05
C ASN A 28 -9.84 1.03 -3.28
N ALA A 29 -10.51 1.95 -3.99
CA ALA A 29 -11.35 1.59 -5.14
C ALA A 29 -10.54 0.93 -6.28
N LEU A 30 -9.24 1.25 -6.39
CA LEU A 30 -8.35 0.60 -7.34
C LEU A 30 -7.94 -0.80 -6.86
N ALA A 31 -7.72 -0.98 -5.56
CA ALA A 31 -7.35 -2.25 -4.97
C ALA A 31 -8.51 -3.26 -5.01
N ASP A 32 -9.74 -2.80 -4.79
CA ASP A 32 -10.96 -3.61 -4.92
C ASP A 32 -11.12 -4.19 -6.35
N GLN A 33 -10.55 -3.50 -7.35
CA GLN A 33 -10.53 -3.92 -8.75
C GLN A 33 -9.21 -4.58 -9.16
N GLU A 34 -8.32 -4.87 -8.21
CA GLU A 34 -6.98 -5.46 -8.44
C GLU A 34 -6.11 -4.66 -9.44
N LEU A 35 -6.29 -3.34 -9.53
CA LEU A 35 -5.58 -2.46 -10.48
C LEU A 35 -4.16 -2.09 -10.00
N PHE A 36 -3.32 -3.08 -9.71
CA PHE A 36 -1.98 -2.90 -9.14
C PHE A 36 -1.04 -2.05 -9.99
N ASN A 37 -1.15 -2.09 -11.31
CA ASN A 37 -0.34 -1.25 -12.21
C ASN A 37 -0.68 0.24 -12.00
N THR A 38 -1.97 0.56 -11.92
CA THR A 38 -2.44 1.92 -11.69
C THR A 38 -2.05 2.42 -10.30
N ILE A 39 -2.19 1.56 -9.28
CA ILE A 39 -1.75 1.86 -7.91
C ILE A 39 -0.25 2.16 -7.88
N THR A 40 0.58 1.30 -8.47
CA THR A 40 2.05 1.46 -8.48
C THR A 40 2.46 2.76 -9.15
N ARG A 41 1.82 3.11 -10.28
CA ARG A 41 2.06 4.40 -10.96
C ARG A 41 1.62 5.59 -10.12
N ARG A 42 0.50 5.50 -9.40
CA ARG A 42 0.04 6.61 -8.55
C ARG A 42 0.95 6.82 -7.34
N ILE A 43 1.55 5.77 -6.79
CA ILE A 43 2.50 5.88 -5.68
C ILE A 43 3.85 6.42 -6.16
N ASN A 44 4.41 5.89 -7.24
CA ASN A 44 5.83 6.09 -7.61
C ASN A 44 6.06 6.76 -8.98
N GLY A 45 5.01 7.12 -9.73
CA GLY A 45 5.09 7.68 -11.09
C GLY A 45 5.44 6.66 -12.20
N GLY A 46 5.77 5.42 -11.85
CA GLY A 46 6.16 4.34 -12.77
C GLY A 46 5.74 2.97 -12.26
N LEU A 47 6.29 1.89 -12.85
CA LEU A 47 6.04 0.50 -12.39
C LEU A 47 7.19 -0.04 -11.53
N ASN A 48 7.97 0.84 -10.91
CA ASN A 48 9.11 0.47 -10.10
C ASN A 48 8.66 -0.36 -8.87
N GLY A 49 9.20 -1.58 -8.75
CA GLY A 49 8.86 -2.52 -7.68
C GLY A 49 7.50 -3.20 -7.83
N LEU A 50 6.88 -3.17 -9.01
CA LEU A 50 5.57 -3.81 -9.23
C LEU A 50 5.59 -5.31 -8.88
N GLU A 51 6.59 -6.04 -9.36
CA GLU A 51 6.71 -7.49 -9.12
C GLU A 51 6.77 -7.80 -7.61
N ASP A 52 7.60 -7.08 -6.86
CA ASP A 52 7.71 -7.25 -5.41
C ASP A 52 6.39 -6.97 -4.69
N ARG A 53 5.64 -5.96 -5.13
CA ARG A 53 4.31 -5.63 -4.58
C ARG A 53 3.31 -6.77 -4.82
N LEU A 54 3.32 -7.37 -6.02
CA LEU A 54 2.46 -8.50 -6.35
C LEU A 54 2.83 -9.75 -5.53
N GLN A 55 4.12 -10.01 -5.32
CA GLN A 55 4.58 -11.12 -4.47
C GLN A 55 4.15 -10.94 -3.01
N LEU A 56 4.30 -9.73 -2.46
CA LEU A 56 3.85 -9.41 -1.10
C LEU A 56 2.34 -9.56 -0.96
N TRP A 57 1.57 -9.07 -1.94
CA TRP A 57 0.13 -9.23 -1.94
C TRP A 57 -0.30 -10.69 -2.01
N ALA A 58 0.32 -11.50 -2.88
CA ALA A 58 0.02 -12.92 -2.99
C ALA A 58 0.27 -13.66 -1.66
N ARG A 59 1.38 -13.34 -0.97
CA ARG A 59 1.68 -13.89 0.37
C ARG A 59 0.65 -13.46 1.41
N ALA A 60 0.29 -12.17 1.45
CA ALA A 60 -0.71 -11.67 2.39
C ALA A 60 -2.09 -12.31 2.16
N ARG A 61 -2.53 -12.39 0.90
CA ARG A 61 -3.79 -13.03 0.52
C ARG A 61 -3.83 -14.51 0.90
N ALA A 62 -2.72 -15.24 0.71
CA ALA A 62 -2.64 -16.66 1.08
C ALA A 62 -2.80 -16.91 2.59
N VAL A 63 -2.50 -15.92 3.44
CA VAL A 63 -2.64 -16.03 4.91
C VAL A 63 -3.96 -15.46 5.41
N LEU A 64 -4.40 -14.33 4.85
CA LEU A 64 -5.54 -13.56 5.36
C LEU A 64 -6.87 -13.92 4.69
N CYS A 65 -6.84 -14.44 3.47
CA CYS A 65 -8.03 -14.76 2.68
C CYS A 65 -8.21 -16.27 2.49
N VAL A 66 -7.78 -17.07 3.48
CA VAL A 66 -8.01 -18.51 3.45
C VAL A 66 -9.51 -18.75 3.56
N SER A 67 -10.14 -19.25 2.50
CA SER A 67 -11.50 -19.76 2.56
C SER A 67 -11.53 -20.86 3.61
N SER A 68 -12.28 -20.64 4.70
CA SER A 68 -12.63 -21.74 5.60
C SER A 68 -13.44 -22.73 4.77
N THR A 69 -12.86 -23.91 4.53
CA THR A 69 -13.51 -25.07 3.91
C THR A 69 -14.81 -25.44 4.60
#